data_AF-A0A357VSI4-F1
#
_entry.id   AF-A0A357VSI4-F1
#
_cell.length_a   1.000
_cell.length_b   1.000
_cell.length_c   1.000
_cell.angle_alpha   90.00
_cell.angle_beta   90.00
_cell.angle_gamma   90.00
#
_symmetry.space_group_name_H-M   'P 1'
#
loop_
_entity.id
_entity.type
_entity.pdbx_description
1 polymer ?
#
loop_
_entity_poly.entity_id
_entity_poly.type
_entity_poly.pdbx_seq_one_letter_code
_entity_poly.pdbx_strand_id
1 'polypeptide(L)'
;MVYKKARIILDKDYRIGSVDSRIYGSFIEHIGRAVYGGIYQPDHPNADDMGFRKDVIELVKELKIPIIRYPGGNFVSGYNWEDGIGPKEKRPRRLELAWQSIETNEVGVNEFVQWAKRVDADVMMVVNLGTRGIEEARNLVEYCNHPGGTYWSDLRKIHGYAEPHGIKVWGLGNEMDGPWQIGHKNAQEYGSIARETAKVMKMVDPTIELVVCGSSYRKIPTFGEWEVTVLDHTYEYIDYISLHAYYGNPDNVGDFLAQSLEMEEYITSVVSICDYIKAKKRSKKTINLSVDEWNVLN
;
A
#
# COMPACT_ATOMS: atom_id res chain seq x y z
N MET A 1 24.71 9.98 -42.21
CA MET A 1 24.21 9.50 -40.90
C MET A 1 24.05 8.00 -40.97
N VAL A 2 24.67 7.24 -40.06
CA VAL A 2 24.43 5.80 -39.92
C VAL A 2 23.22 5.64 -38.99
N TYR A 3 22.08 5.21 -39.52
CA TYR A 3 20.92 4.90 -38.69
C TYR A 3 21.14 3.57 -37.96
N LYS A 4 20.94 3.54 -36.64
CA LYS A 4 20.87 2.28 -35.90
C LYS A 4 19.52 1.62 -36.20
N LYS A 5 19.52 0.31 -36.48
CA LYS A 5 18.33 -0.47 -36.83
C LYS A 5 18.03 -1.50 -35.74
N ALA A 6 16.78 -1.56 -35.27
CA ALA A 6 16.28 -2.58 -34.34
C ALA A 6 15.19 -3.42 -35.02
N ARG A 7 14.96 -4.66 -34.55
CA ARG A 7 13.92 -5.58 -35.04
C ARG A 7 13.12 -6.14 -33.86
N ILE A 8 11.79 -6.11 -33.96
CA ILE A 8 10.85 -6.69 -32.99
C ILE A 8 9.96 -7.70 -33.73
N ILE A 9 9.63 -8.82 -33.08
CA ILE A 9 8.67 -9.82 -33.57
C ILE A 9 7.46 -9.78 -32.63
N LEU A 10 6.25 -9.69 -33.18
CA LEU A 10 5.01 -9.70 -32.43
C LEU A 10 4.22 -10.95 -32.81
N ASP A 11 4.10 -11.88 -31.88
CA ASP A 11 3.38 -13.14 -32.06
C ASP A 11 2.31 -13.29 -30.96
N LYS A 12 1.04 -13.40 -31.38
CA LYS A 12 -0.12 -13.51 -30.47
C LYS A 12 -0.13 -14.81 -29.66
N ASP A 13 0.65 -15.81 -30.09
CA ASP A 13 0.74 -17.12 -29.46
C ASP A 13 1.90 -17.20 -28.46
N TYR A 14 2.86 -16.25 -28.51
CA TYR A 14 3.93 -16.13 -27.51
C TYR A 14 3.53 -15.18 -26.36
N ARG A 15 2.72 -15.69 -25.44
CA ARG A 15 2.15 -14.90 -24.32
C ARG A 15 2.96 -15.07 -23.04
N ILE A 16 3.19 -13.96 -22.33
CA ILE A 16 3.82 -13.96 -20.99
C ILE A 16 2.77 -14.25 -19.90
N GLY A 17 1.64 -13.53 -19.91
CA GLY A 17 0.58 -13.68 -18.92
C GLY A 17 -0.58 -12.73 -19.20
N SER A 18 -1.61 -12.77 -18.34
CA SER A 18 -2.68 -11.77 -18.36
C SER A 18 -2.24 -10.56 -17.55
N VAL A 19 -2.55 -9.36 -18.04
CA VAL A 19 -2.27 -8.12 -17.31
C VAL A 19 -3.34 -7.95 -16.24
N ASP A 20 -2.94 -7.98 -14.97
CA ASP A 20 -3.78 -7.54 -13.88
C ASP A 20 -3.83 -6.00 -13.90
N SER A 21 -5.02 -5.42 -13.97
CA SER A 21 -5.15 -3.96 -14.06
C SER A 21 -4.54 -3.24 -12.85
N ARG A 22 -4.41 -3.90 -11.70
CA ARG A 22 -3.86 -3.32 -10.46
C ARG A 22 -2.40 -2.87 -10.60
N ILE A 23 -1.67 -3.30 -11.63
CA ILE A 23 -0.33 -2.76 -11.92
C ILE A 23 -0.36 -1.27 -12.31
N TYR A 24 -1.53 -0.75 -12.69
CA TYR A 24 -1.76 0.68 -12.96
C TYR A 24 -2.26 1.44 -11.72
N GLY A 25 -2.08 0.84 -10.53
CA GLY A 25 -2.43 1.45 -9.25
C GLY A 25 -1.60 2.70 -8.94
N SER A 26 -2.04 3.42 -7.91
CA SER A 26 -1.34 4.59 -7.39
C SER A 26 -1.37 4.61 -5.86
N PHE A 27 -0.93 5.72 -5.27
CA PHE A 27 -0.67 5.79 -3.85
C PHE A 27 -0.94 7.21 -3.31
N ILE A 28 -1.71 7.31 -2.22
CA ILE A 28 -1.93 8.54 -1.47
C ILE A 28 -1.51 8.30 -0.01
N GLU A 29 -0.49 9.02 0.42
CA GLU A 29 -0.08 9.10 1.81
C GLU A 29 -0.56 10.42 2.44
N HIS A 30 -0.73 10.42 3.76
CA HIS A 30 -0.79 11.64 4.56
C HIS A 30 0.60 12.31 4.64
N ILE A 31 1.06 12.82 3.49
CA ILE A 31 2.34 13.50 3.30
C ILE A 31 2.16 14.83 2.57
N GLY A 32 2.76 15.88 3.11
CA GLY A 32 2.79 17.21 2.50
C GLY A 32 1.40 17.71 2.09
N ARG A 33 1.15 17.77 0.77
CA ARG A 33 -0.11 18.26 0.18
C ARG A 33 -0.89 17.19 -0.60
N ALA A 34 -0.57 15.91 -0.44
CA ALA A 34 -1.29 14.84 -1.15
C ALA A 34 -2.77 14.82 -0.74
N VAL A 35 -3.05 14.83 0.56
CA VAL A 35 -4.40 14.93 1.12
C VAL A 35 -4.83 16.40 1.22
N TYR A 36 -4.24 17.14 2.15
CA TYR A 36 -4.64 18.52 2.47
C TYR A 36 -4.13 19.52 1.44
N GLY A 37 -5.06 20.16 0.73
CA GLY A 37 -4.75 21.03 -0.41
C GLY A 37 -4.41 20.28 -1.70
N GLY A 38 -4.55 18.96 -1.71
CA GLY A 38 -4.49 18.07 -2.87
C GLY A 38 -5.87 17.54 -3.18
N ILE A 39 -6.15 16.29 -2.80
CA ILE A 39 -7.46 15.67 -3.04
C ILE A 39 -8.58 16.32 -2.22
N TYR A 40 -8.27 16.86 -1.03
CA TYR A 40 -9.22 17.45 -0.09
C TYR A 40 -8.89 18.91 0.21
N GLN A 41 -9.83 19.80 -0.10
CA GLN A 41 -9.74 21.24 0.15
C GLN A 41 -11.16 21.85 0.21
N PRO A 42 -11.80 21.85 1.39
CA PRO A 42 -13.24 22.14 1.53
C PRO A 42 -13.64 23.57 1.18
N ASP A 43 -12.72 24.52 1.23
CA ASP A 43 -12.91 25.93 0.88
C ASP A 43 -12.63 26.24 -0.61
N HIS A 44 -12.23 25.23 -1.41
CA HIS A 44 -11.92 25.42 -2.82
C HIS A 44 -13.20 25.60 -3.66
N PRO A 45 -13.24 26.51 -4.66
CA PRO A 45 -14.43 26.69 -5.52
C PRO A 45 -14.89 25.43 -6.26
N ASN A 46 -13.96 24.51 -6.53
CA ASN A 46 -14.23 23.22 -7.17
C ASN A 46 -14.45 22.07 -6.17
N ALA A 47 -14.59 22.32 -4.88
CA ALA A 47 -14.90 21.28 -3.90
C ALA A 47 -16.31 20.70 -4.12
N ASP A 48 -16.47 19.41 -3.82
CA ASP A 48 -17.76 18.74 -3.75
C ASP A 48 -18.39 18.85 -2.35
N ASP A 49 -19.48 18.12 -2.13
CA ASP A 49 -20.23 18.08 -0.88
C ASP A 49 -19.44 17.53 0.32
N MET A 50 -18.35 16.81 0.09
CA MET A 50 -17.46 16.29 1.12
C MET A 50 -16.16 17.07 1.25
N GLY A 51 -15.95 18.10 0.43
CA GLY A 51 -14.74 18.92 0.42
C GLY A 51 -13.64 18.40 -0.51
N PHE A 52 -13.93 17.40 -1.35
CA PHE A 52 -12.96 16.88 -2.32
C PHE A 52 -12.96 17.71 -3.60
N ARG A 53 -11.77 17.91 -4.16
CA ARG A 53 -11.61 18.71 -5.38
C ARG A 53 -12.09 17.95 -6.62
N LYS A 54 -13.18 18.41 -7.24
CA LYS A 54 -13.76 17.80 -8.44
C LYS A 54 -12.82 17.81 -9.64
N ASP A 55 -12.05 18.88 -9.81
CA ASP A 55 -11.04 18.97 -10.86
C ASP A 55 -9.90 17.95 -10.68
N VAL A 56 -9.49 17.67 -9.44
CA VAL A 56 -8.54 16.58 -9.15
C VAL A 56 -9.17 15.21 -9.40
N ILE A 57 -10.43 15.01 -9.01
CA ILE A 57 -11.18 13.77 -9.27
C ILE A 57 -11.20 13.45 -10.77
N GLU A 58 -11.52 14.42 -11.62
CA GLU A 58 -11.58 14.19 -13.08
C GLU A 58 -10.21 13.86 -13.68
N LEU A 59 -9.13 14.50 -13.20
CA LEU A 59 -7.77 14.16 -13.62
C LEU A 59 -7.39 12.72 -13.23
N VAL A 60 -7.77 12.27 -12.02
CA VAL A 60 -7.50 10.89 -11.58
C VAL A 60 -8.31 9.88 -12.41
N LYS A 61 -9.57 10.19 -12.76
CA LYS A 61 -10.38 9.34 -13.63
C LYS A 61 -9.79 9.16 -15.03
N GLU A 62 -9.19 10.21 -15.58
CA GLU A 62 -8.51 10.14 -16.88
C GLU A 62 -7.39 9.09 -16.88
N LEU A 63 -6.69 8.95 -15.74
CA LEU A 63 -5.63 7.96 -15.55
C LEU A 63 -6.15 6.52 -15.37
N LYS A 64 -7.44 6.34 -15.07
CA LYS A 64 -8.10 5.03 -14.87
C LYS A 64 -7.39 4.16 -13.83
N ILE A 65 -7.04 4.78 -12.71
CA ILE A 65 -6.34 4.11 -11.60
C ILE A 65 -7.30 3.13 -10.93
N PRO A 66 -7.06 1.80 -10.98
CA PRO A 66 -8.02 0.82 -10.47
C PRO A 66 -7.90 0.57 -8.97
N ILE A 67 -6.75 0.89 -8.36
CA ILE A 67 -6.52 0.69 -6.93
C ILE A 67 -5.56 1.76 -6.40
N ILE A 68 -5.83 2.28 -5.20
CA ILE A 68 -5.01 3.30 -4.53
C ILE A 68 -4.62 2.83 -3.13
N ARG A 69 -3.31 2.78 -2.86
CA ARG A 69 -2.76 2.50 -1.53
C ARG A 69 -2.99 3.68 -0.57
N TYR A 70 -3.32 3.41 0.71
CA TYR A 70 -3.65 4.41 1.74
C TYR A 70 -3.55 3.78 3.17
N PRO A 71 -3.30 4.51 4.28
CA PRO A 71 -3.02 5.95 4.41
C PRO A 71 -1.54 6.31 4.30
N GLY A 72 -0.69 5.34 4.03
CA GLY A 72 0.71 5.66 3.83
C GLY A 72 1.63 4.48 3.69
N GLY A 73 2.85 4.91 3.39
CA GLY A 73 4.10 4.30 3.73
C GLY A 73 4.47 4.74 5.14
N ASN A 74 5.47 5.60 5.31
CA ASN A 74 6.05 5.90 6.63
C ASN A 74 5.02 6.41 7.66
N PHE A 75 4.05 7.22 7.22
CA PHE A 75 2.96 7.76 8.06
C PHE A 75 2.24 6.69 8.87
N VAL A 76 1.92 5.54 8.24
CA VAL A 76 1.05 4.53 8.85
C VAL A 76 1.69 3.91 10.10
N SER A 77 3.02 3.85 10.16
CA SER A 77 3.76 3.21 11.24
C SER A 77 3.65 3.93 12.59
N GLY A 78 3.18 5.19 12.60
CA GLY A 78 2.84 5.97 13.79
C GLY A 78 1.35 6.27 13.96
N TYR A 79 0.49 5.78 13.06
CA TYR A 79 -0.90 6.20 12.94
C TYR A 79 -1.90 5.37 13.77
N ASN A 80 -2.86 6.03 14.42
CA ASN A 80 -4.03 5.39 15.03
C ASN A 80 -5.25 5.65 14.16
N TRP A 81 -5.79 4.60 13.52
CA TRP A 81 -6.92 4.74 12.59
C TRP A 81 -8.20 5.28 13.25
N GLU A 82 -8.36 5.09 14.56
CA GLU A 82 -9.49 5.59 15.33
C GLU A 82 -9.47 7.13 15.43
N ASP A 83 -8.29 7.75 15.35
CA ASP A 83 -8.17 9.21 15.36
C ASP A 83 -8.81 9.84 14.11
N GLY A 84 -8.95 9.07 13.02
CA GLY A 84 -9.52 9.50 11.73
C GLY A 84 -10.98 9.14 11.49
N ILE A 85 -11.72 8.66 12.49
CA ILE A 85 -13.15 8.30 12.35
C ILE A 85 -14.04 9.08 13.31
N GLY A 86 -15.36 9.00 13.10
CA GLY A 86 -16.34 9.69 13.94
C GLY A 86 -16.43 11.19 13.64
N PRO A 87 -17.11 11.96 14.50
CA PRO A 87 -17.33 13.39 14.29
C PRO A 87 -16.01 14.18 14.24
N LYS A 88 -15.81 14.99 13.19
CA LYS A 88 -14.56 15.71 12.92
C LYS A 88 -14.09 16.57 14.10
N GLU A 89 -15.03 17.18 14.83
CA GLU A 89 -14.75 18.03 15.99
C GLU A 89 -14.18 17.28 17.21
N LYS A 90 -14.28 15.95 17.23
CA LYS A 90 -13.71 15.08 18.28
C LYS A 90 -12.39 14.45 17.87
N ARG A 91 -11.98 14.59 16.60
CA ARG A 91 -10.74 13.99 16.09
C ARG A 91 -9.52 14.78 16.60
N PRO A 92 -8.52 14.10 17.18
CA PRO A 92 -7.37 14.79 17.73
C PRO A 92 -6.40 15.23 16.63
N ARG A 93 -5.74 16.36 16.85
CA ARG A 93 -4.52 16.71 16.10
C ARG A 93 -3.36 15.89 16.66
N ARG A 94 -2.54 15.29 15.80
CA ARG A 94 -1.39 14.47 16.19
C ARG A 94 -0.10 15.04 15.62
N LEU A 95 0.99 14.88 16.37
CA LEU A 95 2.32 15.01 15.80
C LEU A 95 2.55 13.79 14.91
N GLU A 96 2.76 14.06 13.63
CA GLU A 96 3.13 13.08 12.63
C GLU A 96 4.66 13.12 12.51
N LEU A 97 5.32 12.01 12.86
CA LEU A 97 6.76 11.98 13.10
C LEU A 97 7.58 11.66 11.85
N ALA A 98 7.01 10.95 10.86
CA ALA A 98 7.74 10.57 9.65
C ALA A 98 8.07 11.80 8.80
N TRP A 99 7.13 12.74 8.69
CA TRP A 99 7.22 13.95 7.88
C TRP A 99 7.18 15.22 8.71
N GLN A 100 7.39 15.10 10.03
CA GLN A 100 7.54 16.21 10.99
C GLN A 100 6.42 17.26 10.86
N SER A 101 5.18 16.76 10.77
CA SER A 101 4.00 17.56 10.48
C SER A 101 2.95 17.45 11.59
N ILE A 102 1.90 18.25 11.51
CA ILE A 102 0.71 18.08 12.36
C ILE A 102 -0.40 17.48 11.50
N GLU A 103 -0.79 16.25 11.80
CA GLU A 103 -1.94 15.58 11.19
C GLU A 103 -3.23 16.04 11.89
N THR A 104 -4.19 16.56 11.11
CA THR A 104 -5.45 17.10 11.64
C THR A 104 -6.54 16.05 11.77
N ASN A 105 -6.39 14.91 11.08
CA ASN A 105 -7.34 13.81 10.96
C ASN A 105 -8.71 14.21 10.37
N GLU A 106 -8.78 15.31 9.62
CA GLU A 106 -10.01 15.72 8.94
C GLU A 106 -10.44 14.74 7.85
N VAL A 107 -9.48 14.05 7.25
CA VAL A 107 -9.69 12.91 6.35
C VAL A 107 -9.15 11.67 7.03
N GLY A 108 -10.00 10.65 7.20
CA GLY A 108 -9.56 9.31 7.59
C GLY A 108 -10.13 8.25 6.64
N VAL A 109 -10.15 6.99 7.11
CA VAL A 109 -10.55 5.84 6.28
C VAL A 109 -11.92 6.02 5.61
N ASN A 110 -12.91 6.56 6.31
CA ASN A 110 -14.24 6.67 5.76
C ASN A 110 -14.30 7.72 4.63
N GLU A 111 -13.71 8.90 4.85
CA GLU A 111 -13.67 9.95 3.85
C GLU A 111 -12.85 9.50 2.63
N PHE A 112 -11.70 8.85 2.85
CA PHE A 112 -10.87 8.35 1.76
C PHE A 112 -11.58 7.29 0.90
N VAL A 113 -12.31 6.34 1.50
CA VAL A 113 -13.10 5.36 0.74
C VAL A 113 -14.20 6.06 -0.10
N GLN A 114 -14.80 7.14 0.41
CA GLN A 114 -15.76 7.92 -0.38
C GLN A 114 -15.12 8.70 -1.53
N TRP A 115 -13.87 9.15 -1.34
CA TRP A 115 -13.09 9.75 -2.42
C TRP A 115 -12.68 8.72 -3.48
N ALA A 116 -12.21 7.54 -3.06
CA ALA A 116 -11.84 6.43 -3.95
C ALA A 116 -13.02 6.01 -4.85
N LYS A 117 -14.24 5.93 -4.28
CA LYS A 117 -15.48 5.70 -5.05
C LYS A 117 -15.74 6.78 -6.10
N ARG A 118 -15.43 8.05 -5.80
CA ARG A 118 -15.63 9.15 -6.75
C ARG A 118 -14.68 9.08 -7.93
N VAL A 119 -13.52 8.43 -7.79
CA VAL A 119 -12.50 8.25 -8.86
C VAL A 119 -12.52 6.84 -9.47
N ASP A 120 -13.55 6.04 -9.16
CA ASP A 120 -13.72 4.67 -9.67
C ASP A 120 -12.54 3.74 -9.32
N ALA A 121 -11.95 3.90 -8.12
CA ALA A 121 -10.82 3.12 -7.63
C ALA A 121 -11.15 2.31 -6.37
N ASP A 122 -10.56 1.13 -6.26
CA ASP A 122 -10.49 0.37 -5.02
C ASP A 122 -9.44 0.95 -4.06
N VAL A 123 -9.53 0.59 -2.78
CA VAL A 123 -8.53 0.96 -1.77
C VAL A 123 -7.69 -0.25 -1.39
N MET A 124 -6.37 -0.08 -1.40
CA MET A 124 -5.42 -0.97 -0.70
C MET A 124 -5.08 -0.34 0.66
N MET A 125 -5.60 -0.91 1.74
CA MET A 125 -5.45 -0.34 3.09
C MET A 125 -4.22 -0.86 3.80
N VAL A 126 -3.41 0.01 4.39
CA VAL A 126 -2.22 -0.39 5.15
C VAL A 126 -2.51 -0.30 6.65
N VAL A 127 -2.16 -1.35 7.41
CA VAL A 127 -2.30 -1.36 8.87
C VAL A 127 -1.00 -0.94 9.55
N ASN A 128 -1.11 -0.26 10.70
CA ASN A 128 0.06 0.11 11.50
C ASN A 128 0.64 -1.12 12.20
N LEU A 129 1.86 -1.52 11.81
CA LEU A 129 2.69 -2.51 12.52
C LEU A 129 3.99 -1.91 13.09
N GLY A 130 4.12 -0.58 13.10
CA GLY A 130 5.22 0.13 13.74
C GLY A 130 5.01 0.21 15.24
N THR A 131 4.07 1.07 15.67
CA THR A 131 3.70 1.30 17.07
C THR A 131 2.50 0.49 17.55
N ARG A 132 1.79 -0.20 16.64
CA ARG A 132 0.60 -1.02 16.92
C ARG A 132 0.77 -2.46 16.40
N GLY A 133 -0.27 -3.28 16.47
CA GLY A 133 -0.17 -4.68 16.06
C GLY A 133 -1.49 -5.37 15.76
N ILE A 134 -1.57 -6.60 16.27
CA ILE A 134 -2.56 -7.62 15.89
C ILE A 134 -3.99 -7.17 16.18
N GLU A 135 -4.23 -6.61 17.38
CA GLU A 135 -5.57 -6.23 17.83
C GLU A 135 -6.13 -5.07 17.00
N GLU A 136 -5.29 -4.08 16.73
CA GLU A 136 -5.67 -2.90 15.99
C GLU A 136 -5.98 -3.20 14.53
N ALA A 137 -5.18 -4.07 13.92
CA ALA A 137 -5.39 -4.52 12.55
C ALA A 137 -6.71 -5.30 12.42
N ARG A 138 -7.00 -6.27 13.32
CA ARG A 138 -8.29 -7.00 13.27
C ARG A 138 -9.48 -6.07 13.47
N ASN A 139 -9.35 -5.08 14.36
CA ASN A 139 -10.42 -4.14 14.68
C ASN A 139 -10.72 -3.23 13.48
N LEU A 140 -9.69 -2.80 12.76
CA LEU A 140 -9.85 -2.03 11.53
C LEU A 140 -10.50 -2.86 10.40
N VAL A 141 -10.11 -4.14 10.24
CA VAL A 141 -10.78 -5.05 9.28
C VAL A 141 -12.24 -5.25 9.67
N GLU A 142 -12.55 -5.47 10.95
CA GLU A 142 -13.93 -5.59 11.43
C GLU A 142 -14.74 -4.33 11.15
N TYR A 143 -14.18 -3.16 11.48
CA TYR A 143 -14.78 -1.86 11.21
C TYR A 143 -15.08 -1.68 9.71
N CYS A 144 -14.12 -1.99 8.83
CA CYS A 144 -14.26 -1.76 7.40
C CYS A 144 -15.11 -2.81 6.68
N ASN A 145 -15.03 -4.09 7.05
CA ASN A 145 -15.54 -5.19 6.23
C ASN A 145 -16.70 -5.97 6.87
N HIS A 146 -16.87 -5.95 8.19
CA HIS A 146 -17.92 -6.75 8.83
C HIS A 146 -19.33 -6.11 8.64
N PRO A 147 -20.37 -6.88 8.30
CA PRO A 147 -21.70 -6.32 7.98
C PRO A 147 -22.41 -5.59 9.11
N GLY A 148 -22.27 -6.02 10.37
CA GLY A 148 -22.97 -5.44 11.52
C GLY A 148 -23.14 -6.42 12.68
N GLY A 149 -23.65 -5.93 13.81
CA GLY A 149 -23.93 -6.74 15.00
C GLY A 149 -22.72 -6.93 15.93
N THR A 150 -21.66 -6.17 15.70
CA THR A 150 -20.46 -6.12 16.55
C THR A 150 -20.09 -4.67 16.85
N TYR A 151 -19.27 -4.45 17.88
CA TYR A 151 -18.90 -3.09 18.29
C TYR A 151 -18.32 -2.26 17.13
N TRP A 152 -17.32 -2.77 16.40
CA TRP A 152 -16.66 -1.98 15.36
C TRP A 152 -17.50 -1.82 14.10
N SER A 153 -18.23 -2.87 13.70
CA SER A 153 -19.10 -2.79 12.53
C SER A 153 -20.30 -1.86 12.74
N ASP A 154 -20.90 -1.87 13.94
CA ASP A 154 -22.00 -0.97 14.27
C ASP A 154 -21.49 0.46 14.52
N LEU A 155 -20.26 0.63 15.02
CA LEU A 155 -19.63 1.95 15.12
C LEU A 155 -19.46 2.60 13.74
N ARG A 156 -19.05 1.84 12.71
CA ARG A 156 -19.01 2.33 11.32
C ARG A 156 -20.37 2.86 10.87
N LYS A 157 -21.45 2.14 11.18
CA LYS A 157 -22.83 2.56 10.86
C LYS A 157 -23.24 3.83 11.60
N ILE A 158 -22.90 3.93 12.89
CA ILE A 158 -23.15 5.13 13.71
C ILE A 158 -22.42 6.34 13.11
N HIS A 159 -21.23 6.14 12.54
CA HIS A 159 -20.48 7.18 11.85
C HIS A 159 -21.04 7.56 10.46
N GLY A 160 -22.17 6.97 10.05
CA GLY A 160 -22.88 7.31 8.81
C GLY A 160 -22.61 6.37 7.63
N TYR A 161 -21.89 5.27 7.84
CA TYR A 161 -21.49 4.34 6.78
C TYR A 161 -22.15 2.96 7.00
N ALA A 162 -23.39 2.84 6.54
CA ALA A 162 -24.22 1.66 6.75
C ALA A 162 -23.59 0.37 6.18
N GLU A 163 -23.25 0.41 4.90
CA GLU A 163 -22.61 -0.71 4.21
C GLU A 163 -21.11 -0.81 4.55
N PRO A 164 -20.55 -2.02 4.62
CA PRO A 164 -19.10 -2.21 4.69
C PRO A 164 -18.39 -1.53 3.52
N HIS A 165 -17.16 -1.09 3.77
CA HIS A 165 -16.27 -0.54 2.74
C HIS A 165 -15.82 -1.62 1.75
N GLY A 166 -15.75 -2.89 2.19
CA GLY A 166 -15.44 -4.03 1.32
C GLY A 166 -14.00 -4.03 0.81
N ILE A 167 -13.06 -3.58 1.63
CA ILE A 167 -11.64 -3.43 1.25
C ILE A 167 -11.02 -4.81 1.03
N LYS A 168 -10.55 -5.06 -0.19
CA LYS A 168 -10.04 -6.38 -0.60
C LYS A 168 -8.57 -6.60 -0.26
N VAL A 169 -7.72 -5.61 -0.51
CA VAL A 169 -6.25 -5.75 -0.40
C VAL A 169 -5.74 -4.96 0.79
N TRP A 170 -4.91 -5.59 1.62
CA TRP A 170 -4.35 -4.96 2.81
C TRP A 170 -2.83 -5.12 2.92
N GLY A 171 -2.13 -4.03 3.22
CA GLY A 171 -0.70 -4.03 3.51
C GLY A 171 -0.41 -4.23 5.00
N LEU A 172 0.52 -5.13 5.32
CA LEU A 172 0.93 -5.45 6.69
C LEU A 172 2.08 -4.55 7.15
N GLY A 173 1.79 -3.29 7.50
CA GLY A 173 2.81 -2.30 7.84
C GLY A 173 3.45 -1.65 6.61
N ASN A 174 4.59 -0.97 6.83
CA ASN A 174 5.37 -0.33 5.77
C ASN A 174 6.87 -0.43 6.04
N GLU A 175 7.66 -0.91 5.07
CA GLU A 175 9.13 -0.75 5.01
C GLU A 175 9.85 -0.86 6.37
N MET A 176 9.56 -1.93 7.12
CA MET A 176 10.00 -1.99 8.53
C MET A 176 11.52 -2.21 8.68
N ASP A 177 12.23 -2.46 7.57
CA ASP A 177 13.68 -2.66 7.51
C ASP A 177 14.49 -1.36 7.48
N GLY A 178 13.86 -0.23 7.13
CA GLY A 178 14.51 1.07 7.09
C GLY A 178 14.81 1.61 8.49
N PRO A 179 16.06 2.04 8.81
CA PRO A 179 16.38 2.63 10.11
C PRO A 179 15.70 3.98 10.39
N TRP A 180 15.14 4.63 9.37
CA TRP A 180 14.33 5.84 9.52
C TRP A 180 12.89 5.55 9.96
N GLN A 181 12.44 4.30 9.84
CA GLN A 181 11.05 3.92 10.04
C GLN A 181 10.66 3.94 11.52
N ILE A 182 9.49 4.53 11.83
CA ILE A 182 8.93 4.47 13.17
C ILE A 182 8.65 3.02 13.53
N GLY A 183 9.23 2.55 14.62
CA GLY A 183 9.05 1.17 15.08
C GLY A 183 9.73 0.12 14.21
N HIS A 184 10.81 0.51 13.49
CA HIS A 184 11.74 -0.38 12.77
C HIS A 184 11.90 -1.74 13.46
N LYS A 185 11.95 -2.79 12.65
CA LYS A 185 12.07 -4.18 13.11
C LYS A 185 13.13 -4.90 12.28
N ASN A 186 13.82 -5.85 12.91
CA ASN A 186 14.55 -6.83 12.11
C ASN A 186 13.56 -7.81 11.42
N ALA A 187 14.07 -8.60 10.46
CA ALA A 187 13.22 -9.49 9.66
C ALA A 187 12.48 -10.57 10.47
N GLN A 188 13.05 -11.02 11.60
CA GLN A 188 12.42 -12.02 12.48
C GLN A 188 11.26 -11.41 13.26
N GLU A 189 11.48 -10.23 13.84
CA GLU A 189 10.47 -9.46 14.54
C GLU A 189 9.30 -9.12 13.61
N TYR A 190 9.61 -8.57 12.42
CA TYR A 190 8.59 -8.23 11.43
C TYR A 190 7.86 -9.46 10.90
N GLY A 191 8.57 -10.52 10.51
CA GLY A 191 7.96 -11.77 10.04
C GLY A 191 7.01 -12.37 11.07
N SER A 192 7.37 -12.36 12.35
CA SER A 192 6.54 -12.86 13.45
C SER A 192 5.24 -12.04 13.62
N ILE A 193 5.35 -10.71 13.72
CA ILE A 193 4.16 -9.85 13.89
C ILE A 193 3.27 -9.87 12.65
N ALA A 194 3.85 -9.87 11.45
CA ALA A 194 3.09 -9.92 10.19
C ALA A 194 2.32 -11.25 10.08
N ARG A 195 2.91 -12.38 10.47
CA ARG A 195 2.26 -13.70 10.45
C ARG A 195 1.01 -13.73 11.34
N GLU A 196 1.15 -13.33 12.60
CA GLU A 196 0.03 -13.38 13.53
C GLU A 196 -1.05 -12.34 13.19
N THR A 197 -0.65 -11.18 12.68
CA THR A 197 -1.59 -10.17 12.16
C THR A 197 -2.37 -10.71 10.97
N ALA A 198 -1.69 -11.32 9.99
CA ALA A 198 -2.32 -11.91 8.80
C ALA A 198 -3.37 -12.97 9.17
N LYS A 199 -3.05 -13.82 10.15
CA LYS A 199 -3.97 -14.86 10.66
C LYS A 199 -5.26 -14.25 11.19
N VAL A 200 -5.17 -13.27 12.10
CA VAL A 200 -6.39 -12.70 12.70
C VAL A 200 -7.20 -11.89 11.71
N MET A 201 -6.55 -11.17 10.78
CA MET A 201 -7.26 -10.43 9.73
C MET A 201 -8.05 -11.38 8.83
N LYS A 202 -7.45 -12.51 8.39
CA LYS A 202 -8.17 -13.54 7.61
C LYS A 202 -9.21 -14.32 8.42
N MET A 203 -9.11 -14.37 9.75
CA MET A 203 -10.17 -14.93 10.60
C MET A 203 -11.38 -13.99 10.69
N VAL A 204 -11.16 -12.67 10.64
CA VAL A 204 -12.26 -11.67 10.59
C VAL A 204 -12.91 -11.68 9.21
N ASP A 205 -12.11 -11.63 8.15
CA ASP A 205 -12.58 -11.67 6.77
C ASP A 205 -11.68 -12.57 5.92
N PRO A 206 -12.08 -13.83 5.65
CA PRO A 206 -11.27 -14.77 4.89
C PRO A 206 -11.18 -14.41 3.40
N THR A 207 -11.94 -13.41 2.94
CA THR A 207 -11.94 -13.01 1.54
C THR A 207 -10.82 -12.01 1.21
N ILE A 208 -10.17 -11.39 2.18
CA ILE A 208 -9.12 -10.41 1.90
C ILE A 208 -7.84 -11.04 1.35
N GLU A 209 -7.07 -10.20 0.66
CA GLU A 209 -5.71 -10.48 0.21
C GLU A 209 -4.71 -9.63 1.01
N LEU A 210 -3.54 -10.19 1.32
CA LEU A 210 -2.55 -9.54 2.17
C LEU A 210 -1.21 -9.35 1.46
N VAL A 211 -0.66 -8.15 1.57
CA VAL A 211 0.68 -7.77 1.09
C VAL A 211 1.61 -7.67 2.30
N VAL A 212 2.67 -8.48 2.31
CA VAL A 212 3.75 -8.36 3.29
C VAL A 212 4.87 -7.46 2.74
N CYS A 213 5.52 -6.67 3.59
CA CYS A 213 6.57 -5.75 3.15
C CYS A 213 7.85 -6.49 2.76
N GLY A 214 8.31 -6.26 1.53
CA GLY A 214 9.69 -6.52 1.13
C GLY A 214 10.62 -5.44 1.66
N SER A 215 11.87 -5.44 1.20
CA SER A 215 12.84 -4.40 1.56
C SER A 215 12.49 -3.03 1.00
N SER A 216 12.84 -1.97 1.74
CA SER A 216 12.59 -0.56 1.37
C SER A 216 13.22 -0.14 0.04
N TYR A 217 14.34 -0.76 -0.35
CA TYR A 217 14.95 -0.57 -1.67
C TYR A 217 15.99 -1.66 -1.91
N ARG A 218 16.28 -1.98 -3.18
CA ARG A 218 17.21 -3.08 -3.57
C ARG A 218 18.60 -3.01 -2.93
N LYS A 219 19.13 -1.81 -2.70
CA LYS A 219 20.51 -1.59 -2.20
C LYS A 219 20.62 -1.57 -0.68
N ILE A 220 19.52 -1.78 0.06
CA ILE A 220 19.57 -1.85 1.53
C ILE A 220 20.34 -3.11 1.95
N PRO A 221 21.19 -3.08 2.99
CA PRO A 221 22.03 -4.22 3.33
C PRO A 221 21.29 -5.53 3.63
N THR A 222 20.03 -5.44 4.03
CA THR A 222 19.15 -6.58 4.37
C THR A 222 18.44 -7.20 3.17
N PHE A 223 18.50 -6.59 1.99
CA PHE A 223 17.81 -7.08 0.79
C PHE A 223 18.22 -8.53 0.48
N GLY A 224 17.24 -9.36 0.13
CA GLY A 224 17.39 -10.78 -0.12
C GLY A 224 17.15 -11.62 1.14
N GLU A 225 17.90 -11.35 2.21
CA GLU A 225 17.72 -12.06 3.49
C GLU A 225 16.43 -11.65 4.22
N TRP A 226 16.04 -10.38 4.08
CA TRP A 226 14.77 -9.86 4.58
C TRP A 226 13.59 -10.64 4.01
N GLU A 227 13.46 -10.68 2.68
CA GLU A 227 12.36 -11.35 1.99
C GLU A 227 12.35 -12.85 2.31
N VAL A 228 13.52 -13.51 2.31
CA VAL A 228 13.64 -14.93 2.68
C VAL A 228 13.06 -15.18 4.07
N THR A 229 13.45 -14.37 5.04
CA THR A 229 13.03 -14.55 6.44
C THR A 229 11.53 -14.27 6.61
N VAL A 230 11.07 -13.14 6.08
CA VAL A 230 9.68 -12.68 6.23
C VAL A 230 8.72 -13.64 5.53
N LEU A 231 9.04 -14.07 4.30
CA LEU A 231 8.23 -15.06 3.59
C LEU A 231 8.23 -16.40 4.32
N ASP A 232 9.35 -16.84 4.91
CA ASP A 232 9.37 -18.08 5.68
C ASP A 232 8.43 -18.04 6.89
N HIS A 233 8.22 -16.88 7.51
CA HIS A 233 7.20 -16.73 8.56
C HIS A 233 5.78 -16.68 8.00
N THR A 234 5.56 -15.96 6.91
CA THR A 234 4.22 -15.49 6.52
C THR A 234 3.58 -16.27 5.37
N TYR A 235 4.34 -17.14 4.68
CA TYR A 235 3.98 -17.71 3.37
C TYR A 235 2.55 -18.24 3.27
N GLU A 236 2.03 -18.92 4.30
CA GLU A 236 0.71 -19.56 4.25
C GLU A 236 -0.44 -18.55 4.27
N TYR A 237 -0.22 -17.36 4.85
CA TYR A 237 -1.28 -16.41 5.19
C TYR A 237 -1.35 -15.19 4.27
N ILE A 238 -0.29 -14.92 3.51
CA ILE A 238 -0.19 -13.75 2.62
C ILE A 238 -0.33 -14.11 1.15
N ASP A 239 -0.57 -13.12 0.30
CA ASP A 239 -0.84 -13.30 -1.14
C ASP A 239 0.23 -12.61 -2.00
N TYR A 240 0.82 -11.52 -1.49
CA TYR A 240 1.84 -10.72 -2.18
C TYR A 240 3.01 -10.33 -1.28
N ILE A 241 4.16 -10.06 -1.88
CA ILE A 241 5.27 -9.33 -1.26
C ILE A 241 5.50 -7.99 -1.97
N SER A 242 5.76 -6.93 -1.21
CA SER A 242 5.98 -5.60 -1.77
C SER A 242 7.40 -5.36 -2.31
N LEU A 243 7.55 -4.43 -3.26
CA LEU A 243 8.83 -3.94 -3.78
C LEU A 243 8.75 -2.45 -3.98
N HIS A 244 9.79 -1.73 -3.56
CA HIS A 244 9.83 -0.28 -3.66
C HIS A 244 11.06 0.19 -4.44
N ALA A 245 10.84 1.02 -5.46
CA ALA A 245 11.88 1.42 -6.40
C ALA A 245 11.72 2.89 -6.82
N TYR A 246 12.64 3.72 -6.32
CA TYR A 246 12.77 5.11 -6.75
C TYR A 246 14.07 5.34 -7.49
N TYR A 247 13.99 6.11 -8.56
CA TYR A 247 15.10 6.42 -9.45
C TYR A 247 15.28 7.93 -9.59
N GLY A 248 16.52 8.40 -9.58
CA GLY A 248 16.88 9.81 -9.73
C GLY A 248 17.93 10.00 -10.82
N ASN A 249 18.00 11.21 -11.39
CA ASN A 249 18.94 11.56 -12.47
C ASN A 249 19.94 12.63 -12.02
N PRO A 250 20.99 12.28 -11.26
CA PRO A 250 21.92 13.27 -10.77
C PRO A 250 22.69 13.94 -11.92
N ASP A 251 23.27 13.19 -12.88
CA ASP A 251 24.18 13.83 -13.86
C ASP A 251 24.35 13.09 -15.22
N ASN A 252 23.65 11.96 -15.48
CA ASN A 252 23.83 11.19 -16.73
C ASN A 252 22.51 10.60 -17.27
N VAL A 253 22.01 11.19 -18.34
CA VAL A 253 20.78 10.76 -19.04
C VAL A 253 20.87 9.32 -19.56
N GLY A 254 22.05 8.89 -20.04
CA GLY A 254 22.24 7.53 -20.56
C GLY A 254 22.06 6.47 -19.48
N ASP A 255 22.65 6.70 -18.31
CA ASP A 255 22.55 5.79 -17.17
C ASP A 255 21.15 5.83 -16.56
N PHE A 256 20.55 7.01 -16.46
CA PHE A 256 19.18 7.18 -15.96
C PHE A 256 18.16 6.40 -16.80
N LEU A 257 18.22 6.51 -18.14
CA LEU A 257 17.33 5.75 -19.02
C LEU A 257 17.59 4.23 -18.97
N ALA A 258 18.77 3.80 -18.52
CA ALA A 258 19.13 2.39 -18.35
C ALA A 258 18.69 1.79 -17.00
N GLN A 259 18.19 2.59 -16.04
CA GLN A 259 17.77 2.10 -14.72
C GLN A 259 16.59 1.12 -14.75
N SER A 260 15.82 1.08 -15.84
CA SER A 260 14.81 0.02 -16.05
C SER A 260 15.40 -1.39 -16.05
N LEU A 261 16.67 -1.55 -16.42
CA LEU A 261 17.38 -2.83 -16.31
C LEU A 261 17.62 -3.23 -14.84
N GLU A 262 17.88 -2.26 -13.96
CA GLU A 262 17.97 -2.52 -12.51
C GLU A 262 16.62 -2.98 -11.95
N MET A 263 15.52 -2.38 -12.43
CA MET A 263 14.15 -2.79 -12.02
C MET A 263 13.83 -4.22 -12.46
N GLU A 264 14.20 -4.61 -13.69
CA GLU A 264 14.04 -5.98 -14.19
C GLU A 264 14.80 -6.99 -13.31
N GLU A 265 16.05 -6.68 -12.97
CA GLU A 265 16.83 -7.52 -12.07
C GLU A 265 16.22 -7.58 -10.66
N TYR A 266 15.67 -6.47 -10.16
CA TYR A 266 15.00 -6.42 -8.86
C TYR A 266 13.80 -7.37 -8.81
N ILE A 267 12.89 -7.24 -9.78
CA ILE A 267 11.73 -8.10 -9.91
C ILE A 267 12.17 -9.56 -10.01
N THR A 268 13.15 -9.86 -10.85
CA THR A 268 13.65 -11.24 -11.06
C THR A 268 14.25 -11.83 -9.78
N SER A 269 15.00 -11.04 -9.02
CA SER A 269 15.56 -11.47 -7.72
C SER A 269 14.44 -11.83 -6.73
N VAL A 270 13.42 -10.98 -6.59
CA VAL A 270 12.33 -11.22 -5.62
C VAL A 270 11.44 -12.39 -6.04
N VAL A 271 11.16 -12.56 -7.35
CA VAL A 271 10.47 -13.76 -7.87
C VAL A 271 11.24 -15.03 -7.50
N SER A 272 12.57 -15.02 -7.68
CA SER A 272 13.42 -16.17 -7.34
C SER A 272 13.37 -16.52 -5.84
N ILE A 273 13.32 -15.51 -4.96
CA ILE A 273 13.17 -15.70 -3.51
C ILE A 273 11.79 -16.28 -3.18
N CYS A 274 10.73 -15.78 -3.82
CA CYS A 274 9.38 -16.32 -3.64
C CYS A 274 9.30 -17.80 -4.02
N ASP A 275 9.92 -18.20 -5.14
CA ASP A 275 9.97 -19.58 -5.60
C ASP A 275 10.85 -20.48 -4.71
N TYR A 276 11.95 -19.94 -4.18
CA TYR A 276 12.74 -20.64 -3.16
C TYR A 276 11.90 -20.98 -1.93
N ILE A 277 11.15 -20.02 -1.38
CA ILE A 277 10.30 -20.27 -0.20
C ILE A 277 9.13 -21.19 -0.56
N LYS A 278 8.54 -21.06 -1.75
CA LYS A 278 7.53 -21.99 -2.26
C LYS A 278 7.99 -23.44 -2.17
N ALA A 279 9.19 -23.72 -2.69
CA ALA A 279 9.81 -25.04 -2.65
C ALA A 279 10.09 -25.49 -1.21
N LYS A 280 10.66 -24.61 -0.37
CA LYS A 280 10.93 -24.88 1.06
C LYS A 280 9.65 -25.28 1.81
N LYS A 281 8.54 -24.59 1.57
CA LYS A 281 7.22 -24.87 2.17
C LYS A 281 6.48 -26.04 1.53
N ARG A 282 6.96 -26.57 0.40
CA ARG A 282 6.25 -27.56 -0.42
C ARG A 282 4.84 -27.10 -0.80
N SER A 283 4.68 -25.79 -0.99
CA SER A 283 3.37 -25.18 -1.22
C SER A 283 3.00 -25.21 -2.70
N LYS A 284 1.70 -25.36 -2.97
CA LYS A 284 1.14 -25.17 -4.33
C LYS A 284 0.79 -23.71 -4.62
N LYS A 285 0.67 -22.87 -3.58
CA LYS A 285 0.42 -21.43 -3.73
C LYS A 285 1.64 -20.76 -4.35
N THR A 286 1.41 -19.79 -5.23
CA THR A 286 2.45 -18.88 -5.73
C THR A 286 2.20 -17.51 -5.12
N ILE A 287 3.24 -16.91 -4.53
CA ILE A 287 3.20 -15.53 -4.08
C ILE A 287 3.47 -14.62 -5.28
N ASN A 288 2.67 -13.58 -5.44
CA ASN A 288 2.87 -12.55 -6.47
C ASN A 288 3.55 -11.31 -5.88
N LEU A 289 3.93 -10.38 -6.75
CA LEU A 289 4.61 -9.15 -6.35
C LEU A 289 3.62 -7.97 -6.35
N SER A 290 3.78 -7.09 -5.37
CA SER A 290 3.11 -5.79 -5.28
C SER A 290 4.17 -4.70 -5.43
N VAL A 291 4.31 -4.11 -6.62
CA VAL A 291 5.18 -2.94 -6.80
C VAL A 291 4.37 -1.71 -6.42
N ASP A 292 4.21 -1.48 -5.12
CA ASP A 292 3.28 -0.50 -4.53
C ASP A 292 3.95 0.83 -4.15
N GLU A 293 5.25 0.95 -4.39
CA GLU A 293 5.97 2.22 -4.45
C GLU A 293 6.96 2.20 -5.62
N TRP A 294 6.68 3.02 -6.64
CA TRP A 294 7.63 3.23 -7.74
C TRP A 294 7.43 4.61 -8.36
N ASN A 295 8.52 5.33 -8.57
CA ASN A 295 8.49 6.59 -9.32
C ASN A 295 9.91 7.07 -9.65
N VAL A 296 9.99 8.17 -10.40
CA VAL A 296 11.15 9.06 -10.37
C VAL A 296 11.05 9.94 -9.12
N LEU A 297 12.11 10.02 -8.34
CA LEU A 297 12.21 10.89 -7.16
C LEU A 297 13.60 11.52 -7.14
N ASN A 298 13.66 12.86 -7.18
CA ASN A 298 14.89 13.66 -7.15
C ASN A 298 15.00 14.42 -5.84
#